data_AF-A0A745HK22-F1
#
_entry.id   AF-A0A745HK22-F1
#
_cell.length_a   1.000
_cell.length_b   1.000
_cell.length_c   1.000
_cell.angle_alpha   90.00
_cell.angle_beta   90.00
_cell.angle_gamma   90.00
#
_symmetry.space_group_name_H-M   'P 1'
#
loop_
_entity.id
_entity.type
_entity.pdbx_description
1 polymer ?
#
loop_
_entity_poly.entity_id
_entity_poly.type
_entity_poly.pdbx_seq_one_letter_code
_entity_poly.pdbx_strand_id
1 'polypeptide(L)'
;MDIYCNGAKVGYINGNGLHMLTDIHFDNARMTTNGDIFSSVWGDNWLSIWITNQLNTRGTIDWINSELAIRDNNINTRATIDYVNQTFARKNTGSIQDWGWILDDSTGFIMQWGTLGNSNGTYN
;
A
#
# COMPACT_ATOMS: atom_id res chain seq x y z
N MET A 1 52.75 -11.20 13.75
CA MET A 1 53.36 -12.05 12.72
C MET A 1 52.77 -11.66 11.38
N ASP A 2 53.60 -11.32 10.40
CA ASP A 2 53.11 -10.93 9.07
C ASP A 2 53.01 -12.15 8.13
N ILE A 3 52.10 -12.10 7.17
CA ILE A 3 51.87 -13.14 6.16
C ILE A 3 52.15 -12.55 4.78
N TYR A 4 53.02 -13.20 4.02
CA TYR A 4 53.45 -12.75 2.69
C TYR A 4 53.16 -13.81 1.62
N CYS A 5 52.87 -13.35 0.40
CA CYS A 5 52.80 -14.16 -0.80
C CYS A 5 53.54 -13.41 -1.92
N ASN A 6 54.46 -14.08 -2.61
CA ASN A 6 55.25 -13.49 -3.71
C ASN A 6 55.90 -12.14 -3.36
N GLY A 7 56.37 -11.99 -2.12
CA GLY A 7 56.99 -10.75 -1.62
C GLY A 7 56.03 -9.63 -1.22
N ALA A 8 54.72 -9.79 -1.42
CA ALA A 8 53.69 -8.84 -0.97
C ALA A 8 53.03 -9.30 0.34
N LYS A 9 52.79 -8.36 1.26
CA LYS A 9 52.05 -8.64 2.50
C LYS A 9 50.58 -8.85 2.19
N VAL A 10 50.07 -10.05 2.47
CA VAL A 10 48.65 -10.40 2.25
C VAL A 10 47.83 -10.39 3.54
N GLY A 11 48.50 -10.37 4.70
CA GLY A 11 47.86 -10.31 5.99
C GLY A 11 48.82 -10.24 7.17
N TYR A 12 48.27 -10.28 8.37
CA TYR A 12 49.03 -10.35 9.61
C TYR A 12 48.18 -10.93 10.75
N ILE A 13 48.86 -11.43 11.78
CA ILE A 13 48.27 -11.90 13.03
C ILE A 13 48.81 -11.03 14.17
N ASN A 14 47.89 -10.49 14.97
CA ASN A 14 48.20 -9.74 16.19
C ASN A 14 47.27 -10.19 17.34
N GLY A 15 47.25 -9.45 18.46
CA GLY A 15 46.38 -9.77 19.61
C GLY A 15 44.88 -9.73 19.34
N ASN A 16 44.44 -9.14 18.23
CA ASN A 16 43.03 -9.08 17.81
C ASN A 16 42.64 -10.20 16.83
N GLY A 17 43.60 -11.00 16.36
CA GLY A 17 43.36 -12.16 15.50
C GLY A 17 44.08 -12.07 14.15
N LEU A 18 43.52 -12.79 13.17
CA LEU A 18 43.98 -12.83 11.78
C LEU A 18 43.33 -11.71 10.97
N HIS A 19 44.15 -10.90 10.32
CA HIS A 19 43.74 -9.82 9.43
C HIS A 19 44.20 -10.10 8.01
N MET A 20 43.26 -10.13 7.07
CA MET A 20 43.53 -10.26 5.63
C MET A 20 43.46 -8.90 4.96
N LEU A 21 44.47 -8.56 4.16
CA LEU A 21 44.58 -7.31 3.41
C LEU A 21 44.08 -7.44 1.96
N THR A 22 43.69 -8.64 1.58
CA THR A 22 43.14 -9.02 0.28
C THR A 22 41.89 -9.86 0.51
N ASP A 23 41.11 -10.07 -0.54
CA ASP A 23 39.95 -10.94 -0.53
C ASP A 23 40.32 -12.38 -0.14
N ILE A 24 39.40 -13.05 0.55
CA ILE A 24 39.50 -14.48 0.88
C ILE A 24 38.65 -15.25 -0.13
N HIS A 25 39.30 -16.07 -0.95
CA HIS A 25 38.65 -16.86 -2.00
C HIS A 25 38.33 -18.30 -1.55
N PHE A 26 37.16 -18.78 -1.95
CA PHE A 26 36.67 -20.14 -1.79
C PHE A 26 36.13 -20.61 -3.15
N ASP A 27 37.03 -21.09 -4.02
CA ASP A 27 36.76 -21.33 -5.44
C ASP A 27 36.09 -20.10 -6.11
N ASN A 28 34.85 -20.25 -6.56
CA ASN A 28 34.08 -19.19 -7.20
C ASN A 28 33.43 -18.20 -6.22
N ALA A 29 33.44 -18.47 -4.92
CA ALA A 29 32.97 -17.57 -3.88
C ALA A 29 34.12 -16.76 -3.28
N ARG A 30 33.83 -15.57 -2.73
CA ARG A 30 34.85 -14.78 -2.02
C ARG A 30 34.23 -13.82 -1.01
N MET A 31 34.96 -13.55 0.07
CA MET A 31 34.73 -12.43 0.97
C MET A 31 35.74 -11.33 0.64
N THR A 32 35.25 -10.12 0.42
CA THR A 32 36.11 -8.98 0.07
C THR A 32 36.61 -8.23 1.29
N THR A 33 37.61 -7.38 1.09
CA THR A 33 38.17 -6.51 2.14
C THR A 33 37.16 -5.53 2.76
N ASN A 34 36.04 -5.23 2.09
CA ASN A 34 34.97 -4.39 2.66
C ASN A 34 33.93 -5.20 3.47
N GLY A 35 34.06 -6.54 3.51
CA GLY A 35 33.16 -7.45 4.22
C GLY A 35 32.02 -8.02 3.39
N ASP A 36 31.84 -7.60 2.13
CA ASP A 36 30.81 -8.16 1.24
C ASP A 36 31.23 -9.53 0.68
N ILE A 37 30.24 -10.37 0.41
CA ILE A 37 30.42 -11.78 0.08
C ILE A 37 29.77 -12.08 -1.26
N PHE A 38 30.54 -12.58 -2.22
CA PHE A 38 30.05 -13.07 -3.51
C PHE A 38 29.91 -14.60 -3.45
N SER A 39 28.78 -15.13 -3.94
CA SER A 39 28.56 -16.58 -4.04
C SER A 39 27.38 -16.91 -4.97
N SER A 40 27.37 -18.13 -5.51
CA SER A 40 26.22 -18.69 -6.22
C SER A 40 24.97 -18.85 -5.34
N VAL A 41 25.14 -18.97 -4.02
CA VAL A 41 24.02 -18.98 -3.05
C VAL A 41 23.21 -17.68 -3.12
N TRP A 42 23.84 -16.58 -3.54
CA TRP A 42 23.22 -15.27 -3.71
C TRP A 42 22.79 -15.00 -5.18
N GLY A 43 22.76 -16.05 -6.02
CA GLY A 43 22.45 -15.94 -7.45
C GLY A 43 23.60 -15.38 -8.28
N ASP A 44 24.82 -15.82 -7.98
CA ASP A 44 26.08 -15.31 -8.57
C ASP A 44 26.18 -13.78 -8.43
N ASN A 45 25.88 -13.30 -7.22
CA ASN A 45 25.83 -11.89 -6.90
C ASN A 45 26.42 -11.61 -5.51
N TRP A 46 26.53 -10.34 -5.17
CA TRP A 46 26.94 -9.86 -3.86
C TRP A 46 25.81 -10.02 -2.83
N LEU A 47 26.16 -10.46 -1.62
CA LEU A 47 25.23 -10.64 -0.51
C LEU A 47 24.48 -9.32 -0.21
N SER A 48 25.17 -8.18 -0.25
CA SER A 48 24.57 -6.86 -0.06
C SER A 48 23.43 -6.57 -1.06
N ILE A 49 23.66 -6.88 -2.35
CA ILE A 49 22.68 -6.73 -3.42
C ILE A 49 21.53 -7.72 -3.23
N TRP A 50 21.84 -8.98 -2.93
CA TRP A 50 20.83 -10.00 -2.69
C TRP A 50 19.90 -9.62 -1.53
N ILE A 51 20.45 -9.21 -0.38
CA ILE A 51 19.67 -8.73 0.78
C ILE A 51 18.81 -7.53 0.38
N THR A 52 19.37 -6.55 -0.33
CA THR A 52 18.63 -5.37 -0.81
C THR A 52 17.44 -5.77 -1.67
N ASN A 53 17.63 -6.71 -2.59
CA ASN A 53 16.54 -7.21 -3.43
C ASN A 53 15.47 -7.96 -2.60
N GLN A 54 15.88 -8.82 -1.66
CA GLN A 54 14.94 -9.52 -0.78
C GLN A 54 14.10 -8.53 0.07
N LEU A 55 14.73 -7.47 0.57
CA LEU A 55 14.05 -6.42 1.34
C LEU A 55 13.13 -5.58 0.45
N ASN A 56 13.53 -5.25 -0.78
CA ASN A 56 12.68 -4.49 -1.70
C ASN A 56 11.40 -5.26 -2.07
N THR A 57 11.51 -6.57 -2.31
CA THR A 57 10.36 -7.45 -2.56
C THR A 57 9.45 -7.55 -1.33
N ARG A 58 10.02 -7.75 -0.14
CA ARG A 58 9.25 -7.96 1.10
C ARG A 58 8.73 -6.69 1.75
N GLY A 59 9.40 -5.57 1.54
CA GLY A 59 9.26 -4.37 2.36
C GLY A 59 8.43 -3.24 1.78
N THR A 60 8.15 -3.20 0.47
CA THR A 60 7.76 -1.90 -0.13
C THR A 60 6.65 -1.92 -1.17
N ILE A 61 6.39 -3.02 -1.87
CA ILE A 61 5.44 -2.97 -3.00
C ILE A 61 4.38 -4.06 -2.85
N ASP A 62 4.76 -5.33 -2.84
CA ASP A 62 3.74 -6.39 -3.02
C ASP A 62 2.84 -6.57 -1.79
N TRP A 63 3.42 -6.65 -0.59
CA TRP A 63 2.62 -6.80 0.62
C TRP A 63 1.75 -5.57 0.89
N ILE A 64 2.33 -4.37 0.79
CA ILE A 64 1.59 -3.11 0.98
C ILE A 64 0.47 -2.98 -0.04
N ASN A 65 0.73 -3.27 -1.32
CA ASN A 65 -0.30 -3.22 -2.36
C ASN A 65 -1.41 -4.25 -2.11
N SER A 66 -1.07 -5.44 -1.60
CA SER A 66 -2.08 -6.45 -1.23
C SER A 66 -2.98 -5.95 -0.10
N GLU A 67 -2.40 -5.37 0.96
CA GLU A 67 -3.16 -4.79 2.07
C GLU A 67 -4.03 -3.59 1.64
N LEU A 68 -3.51 -2.73 0.75
CA LEU A 68 -4.26 -1.60 0.20
C LEU A 68 -5.42 -2.08 -0.69
N ALA A 69 -5.21 -3.09 -1.53
CA ALA A 69 -6.27 -3.66 -2.35
C ALA A 69 -7.43 -4.22 -1.50
N ILE A 70 -7.12 -4.86 -0.37
CA ILE A 70 -8.15 -5.32 0.58
C ILE A 70 -8.92 -4.14 1.17
N ARG A 71 -8.21 -3.07 1.59
CA ARG A 71 -8.86 -1.86 2.13
C ARG A 71 -9.75 -1.19 1.10
N ASP A 72 -9.29 -1.06 -0.15
CA ASP A 72 -10.04 -0.46 -1.24
C ASP A 72 -11.32 -1.24 -1.55
N ASN A 73 -11.25 -2.58 -1.58
CA ASN A 73 -12.43 -3.43 -1.75
C ASN A 73 -13.45 -3.25 -0.62
N ASN A 74 -12.97 -3.15 0.63
CA ASN A 74 -13.82 -2.88 1.78
C ASN A 74 -14.45 -1.48 1.73
N ILE A 75 -13.70 -0.47 1.29
CA ILE A 75 -14.20 0.90 1.10
C ILE A 75 -15.25 0.92 -0.02
N ASN A 76 -14.98 0.31 -1.17
CA ASN A 76 -15.90 0.25 -2.30
C ASN A 76 -17.21 -0.46 -1.94
N THR A 77 -17.14 -1.47 -1.07
CA THR A 77 -18.31 -2.17 -0.54
C THR A 77 -19.14 -1.29 0.39
N ARG A 78 -18.50 -0.43 1.19
CA ARG A 78 -19.18 0.44 2.17
C ARG A 78 -19.67 1.77 1.59
N ALA A 79 -18.93 2.33 0.65
CA ALA A 79 -19.15 3.63 0.05
C ALA A 79 -19.65 3.49 -1.40
N THR A 80 -20.66 2.64 -1.60
CA THR A 80 -21.29 2.52 -2.92
C THR A 80 -21.96 3.84 -3.32
N ILE A 81 -22.08 4.09 -4.64
CA ILE A 81 -22.79 5.28 -5.17
C ILE A 81 -24.20 5.38 -4.57
N ASP A 82 -24.89 4.25 -4.43
CA ASP A 82 -26.23 4.19 -3.82
C ASP A 82 -26.20 4.58 -2.34
N TYR A 83 -25.23 4.06 -1.56
CA TYR A 83 -25.08 4.42 -0.16
C TYR A 83 -24.83 5.93 0.02
N VAL A 84 -23.96 6.52 -0.82
CA VAL A 84 -23.68 7.96 -0.77
C VAL A 84 -24.91 8.78 -1.14
N ASN A 85 -25.64 8.40 -2.19
CA ASN A 85 -26.84 9.11 -2.66
C ASN A 85 -28.00 9.05 -1.65
N GLN A 86 -28.19 7.89 -0.99
CA GLN A 86 -29.26 7.71 -0.01
C GLN A 86 -28.93 8.29 1.36
N THR A 87 -27.66 8.48 1.70
CA THR A 87 -27.26 8.92 3.05
C THR A 87 -26.91 10.42 3.10
N PHE A 88 -26.19 10.93 2.10
CA PHE A 88 -25.66 12.30 2.14
C PHE A 88 -26.27 13.23 1.09
N ALA A 89 -26.67 12.71 -0.08
CA ALA A 89 -27.24 13.50 -1.18
C ALA A 89 -28.74 13.23 -1.37
N ARG A 90 -29.47 13.09 -0.25
CA ARG A 90 -30.93 12.88 -0.25
C ARG A 90 -31.61 14.01 -1.00
N LYS A 91 -32.38 13.67 -2.05
CA LYS A 91 -33.08 14.65 -2.89
C LYS A 91 -34.55 14.69 -2.52
N ASN A 92 -35.08 15.89 -2.42
CA ASN A 92 -36.51 16.10 -2.29
C ASN A 92 -37.23 15.55 -3.53
N THR A 93 -38.40 14.97 -3.30
CA THR A 93 -39.25 14.43 -4.37
C THR A 93 -40.53 15.23 -4.48
N GLY A 94 -41.16 15.24 -5.64
CA GLY A 94 -42.38 16.02 -5.82
C GLY A 94 -43.07 15.79 -7.15
N SER A 95 -44.33 16.20 -7.19
CA SER A 95 -45.13 16.31 -8.41
C SER A 95 -45.42 17.80 -8.66
N ILE A 96 -44.82 18.36 -9.70
CA ILE A 96 -44.99 19.76 -10.10
C ILE A 96 -46.13 19.84 -11.12
N GLN A 97 -47.37 19.72 -10.62
CA GLN A 97 -48.60 19.79 -11.40
C GLN A 97 -49.54 20.85 -10.80
N ASP A 98 -50.68 21.11 -11.46
CA ASP A 98 -51.71 22.04 -10.96
C ASP A 98 -52.27 21.62 -9.59
N TRP A 99 -52.25 20.31 -9.30
CA TRP A 99 -52.41 19.72 -7.97
C TRP A 99 -51.13 18.98 -7.62
N GLY A 100 -50.24 19.64 -6.90
CA GLY A 100 -48.88 19.19 -6.71
C GLY A 100 -48.47 19.07 -5.26
N TRP A 101 -47.27 18.54 -5.07
CA TRP A 101 -46.67 18.36 -3.76
C TRP A 101 -45.14 18.30 -3.86
N ILE A 102 -44.47 18.62 -2.76
CA ILE A 102 -43.05 18.38 -2.55
C ILE A 102 -42.87 17.72 -1.18
N LEU A 103 -42.08 16.66 -1.12
CA LEU A 103 -41.60 15.99 0.09
C LEU A 103 -40.12 16.36 0.28
N ASP A 104 -39.82 16.97 1.41
CA ASP A 104 -38.45 17.08 1.89
C ASP A 104 -38.01 15.72 2.45
N ASP A 105 -37.10 15.05 1.75
CA ASP A 105 -36.62 13.74 2.17
C ASP A 105 -35.91 13.87 3.51
N SER A 106 -35.23 15.00 3.77
CA SER A 106 -34.41 15.24 4.96
C SER A 106 -35.20 15.23 6.28
N THR A 107 -36.43 15.76 6.26
CA THR A 107 -37.28 15.94 7.45
C THR A 107 -38.59 15.16 7.41
N GLY A 108 -38.97 14.61 6.25
CA GLY A 108 -40.29 14.01 6.04
C GLY A 108 -41.42 15.04 5.90
N PHE A 109 -41.09 16.34 5.86
CA PHE A 109 -42.07 17.41 5.72
C PHE A 109 -42.65 17.45 4.30
N ILE A 110 -43.96 17.61 4.20
CA ILE A 110 -44.69 17.64 2.93
C ILE A 110 -45.38 18.99 2.79
N MET A 111 -45.18 19.66 1.66
CA MET A 111 -45.99 20.80 1.21
C MET A 111 -46.89 20.36 0.05
N GLN A 112 -48.18 20.70 0.09
CA GLN A 112 -49.14 20.33 -0.96
C GLN A 112 -49.96 21.54 -1.42
N TRP A 113 -50.39 21.52 -2.67
CA TRP A 113 -51.26 22.55 -3.25
C TRP A 113 -52.24 21.94 -4.26
N GLY A 114 -53.32 22.68 -4.54
CA GLY A 114 -54.34 22.27 -5.51
C GLY A 114 -55.53 23.23 -5.56
N THR A 115 -56.45 23.00 -6.51
CA THR A 115 -57.72 23.71 -6.59
C THR A 115 -58.83 23.01 -5.81
N LEU A 116 -59.67 23.77 -5.10
CA LEU A 116 -60.72 23.26 -4.21
C LEU A 116 -61.66 22.21 -4.84
N GLY A 117 -61.88 22.25 -6.16
CA GLY A 117 -62.79 21.34 -6.86
C GLY A 117 -62.32 19.88 -6.95
N ASN A 118 -61.00 19.64 -6.91
CA ASN A 118 -60.41 18.30 -7.07
C ASN A 118 -59.81 17.74 -5.77
N SER A 119 -59.65 18.56 -4.73
CA SER A 119 -58.87 18.21 -3.52
C SER A 119 -59.70 17.69 -2.33
N ASN A 120 -61.00 17.41 -2.50
CA ASN A 120 -61.91 16.89 -1.47
C ASN A 120 -61.79 17.53 -0.06
N GLY A 121 -61.34 18.77 0.02
CA GLY A 121 -61.29 19.57 1.25
C GLY A 121 -60.19 19.23 2.28
N THR A 122 -59.26 18.31 2.03
CA THR A 122 -58.18 18.00 2.99
C THR A 122 -56.87 18.67 2.59
N TYR A 123 -56.57 19.80 3.23
CA TYR A 123 -55.22 20.37 3.30
C TYR A 123 -54.80 20.33 4.78
N ASN A 124 -53.72 19.60 5.10
CA ASN A 124 -53.05 19.65 6.41
C ASN A 124 -51.84 20.56 6.31
#